data_AF-M7T499-F1
#
_entry.id   AF-M7T499-F1
#
_cell.length_a   1.000
_cell.length_b   1.000
_cell.length_c   1.000
_cell.angle_alpha   90.00
_cell.angle_beta   90.00
_cell.angle_gamma   90.00
#
_symmetry.space_group_name_H-M   'P 1'
#
loop_
_entity.id
_entity.type
_entity.pdbx_description
1 polymer ?
#
loop_
_entity_poly.entity_id
_entity_poly.type
_entity_poly.pdbx_seq_one_letter_code
_entity_poly.pdbx_strand_id
1 'polypeptide(L)'
;MDPELISDLGRRFRQLMAEKSQNQGQVPPDDTHAPISSDTHQPDALYKEAISLSYMPQRYQRPGLLDKALDTLDLGKIYRYADEFAPDDPELDMFAGYHPELGHQDYVIKALLKYFKEEFFTWITTPPCSACGGETQIQSAARPSEEELRKGARGTEIYRCKGSNGDAACSHIERFPRYEDPGTLLEWRKGRCGEWANCFTLCCLALGSRARWVWNAEDHVWTEVYSEKLKRWVHCDSCEQVFDQPRTYAMGWGKKMSYCLAFSSDGAQDVTRRYVRKEDQCLPRTRGSEESLKRAIRDINDRCRAPADKARLEEEDEAEERELASHLVESTPAAPAEELPRESGSTDWKEARGEMGK
;
A
#
# COMPACT_ATOMS: atom_id res chain seq x y z
N MET A 1 19.45 -23.86 1.71
CA MET A 1 18.15 -24.43 1.31
C MET A 1 18.27 -24.98 -0.09
N ASP A 2 17.61 -26.11 -0.35
CA ASP A 2 17.64 -26.83 -1.63
C ASP A 2 16.85 -26.05 -2.71
N PRO A 3 17.47 -25.70 -3.87
CA PRO A 3 16.78 -25.04 -4.98
C PRO A 3 15.54 -25.79 -5.49
N GLU A 4 15.51 -27.13 -5.38
CA GLU A 4 14.34 -27.93 -5.76
C GLU A 4 13.17 -27.74 -4.79
N LEU A 5 13.45 -27.53 -3.51
CA LEU A 5 12.43 -27.30 -2.49
C LEU A 5 11.73 -25.94 -2.67
N ILE A 6 12.49 -24.90 -3.04
CA ILE A 6 11.95 -23.56 -3.35
C ILE A 6 11.08 -23.62 -4.61
N SER A 7 11.51 -24.38 -5.63
CA SER A 7 10.74 -24.60 -6.86
C SER A 7 9.45 -25.38 -6.63
N ASP A 8 9.48 -26.38 -5.73
CA ASP A 8 8.29 -27.18 -5.35
C ASP A 8 7.30 -26.36 -4.51
N LEU A 9 7.79 -25.53 -3.56
CA LEU A 9 6.93 -24.58 -2.83
C LEU A 9 6.27 -23.59 -3.79
N GLY A 10 7.03 -23.01 -4.72
CA GLY A 10 6.49 -22.13 -5.76
C GLY A 10 5.42 -22.83 -6.60
N ARG A 11 5.57 -24.13 -6.89
CA ARG A 11 4.59 -24.91 -7.67
C ARG A 11 3.31 -25.20 -6.89
N ARG A 12 3.42 -25.63 -5.63
CA ARG A 12 2.26 -25.87 -4.76
C ARG A 12 1.49 -24.59 -4.46
N PHE A 13 2.22 -23.49 -4.28
CA PHE A 13 1.66 -22.17 -4.10
C PHE A 13 0.90 -21.69 -5.36
N ARG A 14 1.48 -21.88 -6.55
CA ARG A 14 0.79 -21.61 -7.84
C ARG A 14 -0.52 -22.38 -7.98
N GLN A 15 -0.56 -23.62 -7.51
CA GLN A 15 -1.77 -24.45 -7.58
C GLN A 15 -2.87 -23.94 -6.63
N LEU A 16 -2.52 -23.58 -5.40
CA LEU A 16 -3.44 -22.96 -4.43
C LEU A 16 -4.02 -21.62 -4.93
N MET A 17 -3.21 -20.80 -5.59
CA MET A 17 -3.66 -19.51 -6.14
C MET A 17 -4.52 -19.67 -7.40
N ALA A 18 -4.21 -20.66 -8.25
CA ALA A 18 -5.02 -20.98 -9.43
C ALA A 18 -6.42 -21.48 -9.05
N GLU A 19 -6.55 -22.30 -8.00
CA GLU A 19 -7.84 -22.78 -7.48
C GLU A 19 -8.71 -21.64 -6.92
N LYS A 20 -8.10 -20.60 -6.31
CA LYS A 20 -8.81 -19.37 -5.92
C LYS A 20 -9.26 -18.52 -7.11
N SER A 21 -8.44 -18.44 -8.16
CA SER A 21 -8.75 -17.66 -9.38
C SER A 21 -9.90 -18.25 -10.21
N GLN A 22 -10.18 -19.55 -10.10
CA GLN A 22 -11.26 -20.21 -10.86
C GLN A 22 -12.67 -19.91 -10.32
N ASN A 23 -12.79 -19.33 -9.12
CA ASN A 23 -14.07 -19.05 -8.46
C ASN A 23 -14.47 -17.57 -8.43
N GLN A 24 -13.77 -16.68 -9.15
CA GLN A 24 -14.05 -15.24 -9.15
C GLN A 24 -14.60 -14.78 -10.50
N GLY A 25 -15.71 -14.05 -10.44
CA GLY A 25 -16.49 -13.59 -11.60
C GLY A 25 -15.69 -12.72 -12.56
N GLN A 26 -16.17 -12.67 -13.81
CA GLN A 26 -15.56 -11.91 -14.89
C GLN A 26 -15.40 -10.42 -14.54
N VAL A 27 -14.21 -9.89 -14.82
CA VAL A 27 -13.93 -8.45 -14.85
C VAL A 27 -14.82 -7.82 -15.95
N PRO A 28 -15.68 -6.84 -15.64
CA PRO A 28 -16.43 -6.14 -16.67
C PRO A 28 -15.50 -5.17 -17.43
N PRO A 29 -15.75 -4.94 -18.73
CA PRO A 29 -15.01 -3.94 -19.49
C PRO A 29 -15.32 -2.52 -18.98
N ASP A 30 -14.38 -1.63 -19.31
CA ASP A 30 -14.32 -0.20 -19.04
C ASP A 30 -15.67 0.53 -18.89
N ASP A 31 -15.74 1.35 -17.84
CA ASP A 31 -16.66 2.46 -17.60
C ASP A 31 -17.98 2.43 -18.39
N THR A 32 -18.97 1.72 -17.86
CA THR A 32 -20.39 2.14 -17.78
C THR A 32 -21.18 0.95 -17.28
N HIS A 33 -21.60 0.95 -16.03
CA HIS A 33 -22.89 0.42 -15.56
C HIS A 33 -22.88 0.43 -14.02
N ALA A 34 -23.50 1.47 -13.46
CA ALA A 34 -23.87 1.49 -12.06
C ALA A 34 -24.95 0.42 -11.81
N PRO A 35 -24.87 -0.40 -10.75
CA PRO A 35 -25.95 -1.28 -10.38
C PRO A 35 -27.14 -0.45 -9.90
N ILE A 36 -28.34 -0.82 -10.37
CA ILE A 36 -29.61 -0.20 -9.95
C ILE A 36 -29.94 -0.73 -8.56
N SER A 37 -29.58 0.05 -7.53
CA SER A 37 -30.10 -0.10 -6.17
C SER A 37 -31.29 0.84 -5.98
N SER A 38 -32.39 0.31 -5.45
CA SER A 38 -33.67 1.00 -5.25
C SER A 38 -33.69 1.89 -3.99
N ASP A 39 -32.59 2.58 -3.71
CA ASP A 39 -32.49 3.49 -2.55
C ASP A 39 -32.58 4.96 -3.00
N THR A 40 -33.44 5.73 -2.36
CA THR A 40 -33.91 7.06 -2.81
C THR A 40 -32.92 8.20 -2.53
N HIS A 41 -31.69 7.90 -2.09
CA HIS A 41 -30.64 8.88 -1.85
C HIS A 41 -29.63 8.89 -2.99
N GLN A 42 -29.52 10.03 -3.69
CA GLN A 42 -28.48 10.22 -4.69
C GLN A 42 -27.08 10.04 -4.07
N PRO A 43 -26.18 9.27 -4.71
CA PRO A 43 -24.83 9.06 -4.19
C PRO A 43 -24.04 10.38 -4.15
N ASP A 44 -23.55 10.74 -2.96
CA ASP A 44 -22.71 11.91 -2.75
C ASP A 44 -21.26 11.70 -3.25
N ALA A 45 -20.41 12.72 -3.07
CA ALA A 45 -19.03 12.71 -3.54
C ALA A 45 -18.19 11.62 -2.85
N LEU A 46 -18.35 11.44 -1.52
CA LEU A 46 -17.62 10.44 -0.75
C LEU A 46 -17.99 9.01 -1.17
N TYR A 47 -19.28 8.75 -1.41
CA TYR A 47 -19.71 7.46 -1.93
C TYR A 47 -19.04 7.17 -3.27
N LYS A 48 -19.07 8.12 -4.22
CA LYS A 48 -18.45 7.95 -5.55
C LYS A 48 -16.93 7.77 -5.46
N GLU A 49 -16.28 8.51 -4.57
CA GLU A 49 -14.84 8.40 -4.33
C GLU A 49 -14.48 7.00 -3.79
N ALA A 50 -15.19 6.50 -2.77
CA ALA A 50 -14.98 5.16 -2.22
C ALA A 50 -15.19 4.06 -3.27
N ILE A 51 -16.25 4.16 -4.09
CA ILE A 51 -16.48 3.23 -5.20
C ILE A 51 -15.33 3.29 -6.21
N SER A 52 -14.87 4.48 -6.59
CA SER A 52 -13.74 4.64 -7.51
C SER A 52 -12.45 4.00 -6.98
N LEU A 53 -12.12 4.27 -5.72
CA LEU A 53 -10.93 3.72 -5.05
C LEU A 53 -10.99 2.19 -4.93
N SER A 54 -12.18 1.61 -4.79
CA SER A 54 -12.37 0.15 -4.70
C SER A 54 -11.98 -0.64 -5.95
N TYR A 55 -11.72 0.03 -7.07
CA TYR A 55 -11.18 -0.60 -8.28
C TYR A 55 -9.66 -0.80 -8.23
N MET A 56 -8.93 -0.12 -7.34
CA MET A 56 -7.47 -0.28 -7.21
C MET A 56 -7.08 -1.74 -6.93
N PRO A 57 -7.64 -2.45 -5.94
CA PRO A 57 -7.29 -3.84 -5.68
C PRO A 57 -7.61 -4.81 -6.81
N GLN A 58 -8.61 -4.51 -7.65
CA GLN A 58 -8.99 -5.37 -8.78
C GLN A 58 -7.87 -5.44 -9.82
N ARG A 59 -7.02 -4.39 -9.91
CA ARG A 59 -5.85 -4.39 -10.81
C ARG A 59 -4.84 -5.48 -10.46
N TYR A 60 -4.74 -5.87 -9.19
CA TYR A 60 -3.84 -6.96 -8.75
C TYR A 60 -4.33 -8.35 -9.16
N GLN A 61 -5.62 -8.50 -9.49
CA GLN A 61 -6.23 -9.77 -9.87
C GLN A 61 -6.01 -10.13 -11.35
N ARG A 62 -5.28 -9.30 -12.11
CA ARG A 62 -4.98 -9.57 -13.52
C ARG A 62 -4.26 -10.94 -13.65
N PRO A 63 -4.73 -11.84 -14.54
CA PRO A 63 -4.11 -13.15 -14.72
C PRO A 63 -2.60 -13.07 -14.98
N GLY A 64 -1.83 -13.91 -14.31
CA GLY A 64 -0.36 -13.98 -14.43
C GLY A 64 0.41 -12.83 -13.77
N LEU A 65 -0.27 -11.83 -13.19
CA LEU A 65 0.42 -10.70 -12.57
C LEU A 65 1.15 -11.08 -11.27
N LEU A 66 0.55 -11.94 -10.45
CA LEU A 66 1.19 -12.47 -9.25
C LEU A 66 2.41 -13.34 -9.60
N ASP A 67 2.31 -14.15 -10.66
CA ASP A 67 3.44 -14.96 -11.16
C ASP A 67 4.57 -14.06 -11.65
N LYS A 68 4.25 -13.00 -12.43
CA LYS A 68 5.24 -12.01 -12.85
C LYS A 68 5.93 -11.37 -11.65
N ALA A 69 5.20 -11.03 -10.60
CA ALA A 69 5.79 -10.47 -9.38
C ALA A 69 6.73 -11.47 -8.70
N LEU A 70 6.31 -12.72 -8.52
CA LEU A 70 7.16 -13.78 -7.95
C LEU A 70 8.44 -14.01 -8.75
N ASP A 71 8.36 -14.06 -10.08
CA ASP A 71 9.52 -14.24 -10.96
C ASP A 71 10.48 -13.04 -10.92
N THR A 72 9.98 -11.87 -10.53
CA THR A 72 10.76 -10.63 -10.47
C THR A 72 11.50 -10.44 -9.14
N LEU A 73 10.97 -11.02 -8.06
CA LEU A 73 11.52 -10.87 -6.70
C LEU A 73 12.67 -11.85 -6.43
N ASP A 74 13.71 -11.39 -5.73
CA ASP A 74 14.74 -12.27 -5.19
C ASP A 74 14.24 -12.97 -3.92
N LEU A 75 13.45 -14.03 -4.09
CA LEU A 75 12.88 -14.80 -2.99
C LEU A 75 13.97 -15.34 -2.05
N GLY A 76 15.09 -15.80 -2.59
CA GLY A 76 16.18 -16.35 -1.78
C GLY A 76 16.76 -15.33 -0.81
N LYS A 77 16.84 -14.06 -1.22
CA LYS A 77 17.27 -12.96 -0.36
C LYS A 77 16.21 -12.55 0.65
N ILE A 78 14.95 -12.47 0.23
CA ILE A 78 13.83 -12.15 1.12
C ILE A 78 13.72 -13.19 2.24
N TYR A 79 13.73 -14.48 1.93
CA TYR A 79 13.65 -15.54 2.96
C TYR A 79 14.87 -15.54 3.89
N ARG A 80 16.07 -15.21 3.39
CA ARG A 80 17.24 -15.05 4.26
C ARG A 80 17.06 -13.91 5.26
N TYR A 81 16.58 -12.76 4.82
CA TYR A 81 16.25 -11.65 5.72
C TYR A 81 15.12 -12.01 6.70
N ALA A 82 14.17 -12.85 6.29
CA ALA A 82 13.11 -13.32 7.17
C ALA A 82 13.67 -14.19 8.30
N ASP A 83 14.59 -15.09 7.97
CA ASP A 83 15.31 -15.91 8.96
C ASP A 83 16.16 -15.04 9.90
N GLU A 84 16.81 -13.99 9.40
CA GLU A 84 17.58 -13.03 10.23
C GLU A 84 16.70 -12.20 11.19
N PHE A 85 15.45 -11.93 10.82
CA PHE A 85 14.50 -11.24 11.68
C PHE A 85 13.80 -12.15 12.68
N ALA A 86 13.78 -13.46 12.42
CA ALA A 86 13.19 -14.43 13.32
C ALA A 86 14.10 -14.61 14.54
N PRO A 87 13.54 -14.66 15.76
CA PRO A 87 14.33 -14.91 16.96
C PRO A 87 14.84 -16.35 16.96
N ASP A 88 16.05 -16.55 17.47
CA ASP A 88 16.66 -17.88 17.62
C ASP A 88 15.85 -18.77 18.59
N ASP A 89 15.24 -18.17 19.62
CA ASP A 89 14.37 -18.83 20.60
C ASP A 89 13.13 -17.96 20.92
N PRO A 90 11.96 -18.27 20.33
CA PRO A 90 10.73 -17.51 20.54
C PRO A 90 10.23 -17.51 22.00
N GLU A 91 10.48 -18.58 22.77
CA GLU A 91 10.03 -18.69 24.16
C GLU A 91 10.88 -17.80 25.09
N LEU A 92 12.18 -17.70 24.80
CA LEU A 92 13.10 -16.85 25.55
C LEU A 92 12.82 -15.35 25.31
N ASP A 93 12.53 -14.95 24.08
CA ASP A 93 12.22 -13.57 23.70
C ASP A 93 10.85 -13.10 24.22
N MET A 94 9.88 -14.02 24.33
CA MET A 94 8.61 -13.76 25.00
C MET A 94 8.82 -13.44 26.49
N PHE A 95 9.73 -14.16 27.17
CA PHE A 95 10.09 -13.88 28.57
C PHE A 95 10.86 -12.55 28.72
N ALA A 96 11.61 -12.15 27.70
CA ALA A 96 12.26 -10.84 27.62
C ALA A 96 11.29 -9.68 27.29
N GLY A 97 10.01 -9.98 27.05
CA GLY A 97 8.94 -8.99 26.89
C GLY A 97 8.99 -8.17 25.60
N TYR A 98 9.73 -8.62 24.58
CA TYR A 98 10.10 -7.75 23.48
C TYR A 98 9.15 -7.75 22.27
N HIS A 99 8.40 -8.81 21.96
CA HIS A 99 7.43 -8.76 20.85
C HIS A 99 6.28 -9.76 21.01
N PRO A 100 5.07 -9.44 20.53
CA PRO A 100 4.02 -10.45 20.35
C PRO A 100 4.54 -11.54 19.40
N GLU A 101 4.21 -12.81 19.67
CA GLU A 101 4.64 -13.95 18.83
C GLU A 101 4.23 -13.70 17.37
N LEU A 102 5.18 -13.35 16.51
CA LEU A 102 4.95 -13.18 15.08
C LEU A 102 5.00 -14.54 14.36
N GLY A 103 4.21 -14.69 13.30
CA GLY A 103 4.27 -15.86 12.43
C GLY A 103 5.41 -15.75 11.41
N HIS A 104 5.80 -16.87 10.82
CA HIS A 104 6.80 -16.87 9.74
C HIS A 104 6.46 -15.88 8.61
N GLN A 105 5.19 -15.82 8.20
CA GLN A 105 4.73 -14.89 7.17
C GLN A 105 4.92 -13.41 7.57
N ASP A 106 4.81 -13.08 8.86
CA ASP A 106 5.05 -11.72 9.35
C ASP A 106 6.53 -11.33 9.18
N TYR A 107 7.45 -12.26 9.47
CA TYR A 107 8.89 -12.07 9.20
C TYR A 107 9.19 -11.95 7.71
N VAL A 108 8.50 -12.70 6.85
CA VAL A 108 8.60 -12.56 5.38
C VAL A 108 8.16 -11.16 4.94
N ILE A 109 7.10 -10.58 5.51
CA ILE A 109 6.69 -9.22 5.20
C ILE A 109 7.68 -8.17 5.72
N LYS A 110 8.23 -8.36 6.93
CA LYS A 110 9.32 -7.49 7.44
C LYS A 110 10.56 -7.54 6.53
N ALA A 111 10.92 -8.73 6.07
CA ALA A 111 11.99 -8.94 5.09
C ALA A 111 11.69 -8.28 3.74
N LEU A 112 10.45 -8.39 3.26
CA LEU A 112 10.02 -7.72 2.04
C LEU A 112 10.13 -6.20 2.18
N LEU A 113 9.71 -5.60 3.31
CA LEU A 113 9.86 -4.15 3.55
C LEU A 113 11.31 -3.71 3.41
N LYS A 114 12.24 -4.44 4.03
CA LYS A 114 13.69 -4.20 3.93
C LYS A 114 14.18 -4.31 2.49
N TYR A 115 13.95 -5.45 1.85
CA TYR A 115 14.37 -5.69 0.47
C TYR A 115 13.79 -4.64 -0.49
N PHE A 116 12.52 -4.29 -0.30
CA PHE A 116 11.83 -3.35 -1.17
C PHE A 116 12.45 -1.95 -1.11
N LYS A 117 12.70 -1.44 0.10
CA LYS A 117 13.25 -0.10 0.31
C LYS A 117 14.74 0.00 -0.04
N GLU A 118 15.53 -0.98 0.37
CA GLU A 118 16.99 -0.87 0.28
C GLU A 118 17.52 -1.28 -1.10
N GLU A 119 16.78 -2.09 -1.86
CA GLU A 119 17.33 -2.76 -3.04
C GLU A 119 16.41 -2.79 -4.26
N PHE A 120 15.10 -2.96 -4.06
CA PHE A 120 14.19 -3.19 -5.18
C PHE A 120 13.67 -1.89 -5.80
N PHE A 121 13.28 -0.92 -4.98
CA PHE A 121 12.53 0.25 -5.42
C PHE A 121 13.22 1.55 -5.00
N THR A 122 13.22 2.55 -5.88
CA THR A 122 13.95 3.81 -5.68
C THR A 122 13.01 4.99 -5.50
N TRP A 123 13.25 5.81 -4.48
CA TRP A 123 12.47 7.02 -4.25
C TRP A 123 12.91 8.12 -5.21
N ILE A 124 11.97 8.73 -5.93
CA ILE A 124 12.23 9.83 -6.86
C ILE A 124 11.44 11.07 -6.45
N THR A 125 12.13 12.02 -5.83
CA THR A 125 11.62 13.38 -5.68
C THR A 125 11.70 14.11 -7.02
N THR A 126 12.90 14.15 -7.60
CA THR A 126 13.22 14.79 -8.88
C THR A 126 14.14 13.84 -9.65
N PRO A 127 13.79 13.45 -10.88
CA PRO A 127 14.62 12.52 -11.66
C PRO A 127 15.95 13.18 -12.06
N PRO A 128 17.10 12.48 -11.98
CA PRO A 128 18.35 12.97 -12.53
C PRO A 128 18.28 13.00 -14.06
N CYS A 129 19.09 13.84 -14.69
CA CYS A 129 19.18 13.92 -16.14
C CYS A 129 19.80 12.64 -16.71
N SER A 130 19.09 11.92 -17.57
CA SER A 130 19.60 10.70 -18.20
C SER A 130 20.79 10.93 -19.14
N ALA A 131 20.99 12.16 -19.63
CA ALA A 131 22.08 12.50 -20.54
C ALA A 131 23.42 12.82 -19.83
N CYS A 132 23.39 13.49 -18.67
CA CYS A 132 24.61 13.93 -17.98
C CYS A 132 24.67 13.56 -16.49
N GLY A 133 23.64 12.92 -15.94
CA GLY A 133 23.51 12.60 -14.52
C GLY A 133 23.26 13.82 -13.60
N GLY A 134 23.24 15.03 -14.15
CA GLY A 134 23.06 16.26 -13.39
C GLY A 134 21.64 16.48 -12.88
N GLU A 135 21.48 17.48 -12.01
CA GLU A 135 20.18 17.85 -11.47
C GLU A 135 19.22 18.35 -12.55
N THR A 136 17.94 18.09 -12.33
CA THR A 136 16.85 18.64 -13.13
C THR A 136 15.94 19.52 -12.27
N GLN A 137 15.09 20.29 -12.93
CA GLN A 137 14.02 21.05 -12.30
C GLN A 137 12.71 20.81 -13.05
N ILE A 138 11.60 20.75 -12.32
CA ILE A 138 10.29 20.56 -12.94
C ILE A 138 10.00 21.74 -13.87
N GLN A 139 9.60 21.43 -15.10
CA GLN A 139 9.25 22.41 -16.11
C GLN A 139 7.73 22.47 -16.30
N SER A 140 7.06 21.33 -16.42
CA SER A 140 5.62 21.26 -16.65
C SER A 140 5.07 19.85 -16.42
N ALA A 141 3.75 19.71 -16.43
CA ALA A 141 3.09 18.44 -16.68
C ALA A 141 2.78 18.30 -18.18
N ALA A 142 2.82 17.09 -18.70
CA ALA A 142 2.45 16.74 -20.05
C ALA A 142 1.53 15.52 -20.08
N ARG A 143 0.80 15.37 -21.20
CA ARG A 143 0.12 14.11 -21.48
C ARG A 143 1.15 13.00 -21.67
N PRO A 144 0.86 11.77 -21.24
CA PRO A 144 1.76 10.67 -21.51
C PRO A 144 1.83 10.39 -23.01
N SER A 145 2.99 9.92 -23.47
CA SER A 145 3.15 9.43 -24.84
C SER A 145 2.30 8.17 -25.05
N GLU A 146 2.10 7.74 -26.29
CA GLU A 146 1.36 6.49 -26.55
C GLU A 146 2.00 5.28 -25.87
N GLU A 147 3.34 5.24 -25.77
CA GLU A 147 4.04 4.16 -25.07
C GLU A 147 3.80 4.24 -23.56
N GLU A 148 3.89 5.44 -22.97
CA GLU A 148 3.63 5.65 -21.55
C GLU A 148 2.18 5.31 -21.20
N LEU A 149 1.22 5.72 -22.04
CA LEU A 149 -0.20 5.36 -21.89
C LEU A 149 -0.41 3.84 -21.95
N ARG A 150 0.22 3.15 -22.92
CA ARG A 150 0.16 1.68 -23.03
C ARG A 150 0.71 0.97 -21.80
N LYS A 151 1.67 1.59 -21.10
CA LYS A 151 2.25 1.10 -19.84
C LYS A 151 1.47 1.57 -18.59
N GLY A 152 0.33 2.26 -18.77
CA GLY A 152 -0.55 2.67 -17.66
C GLY A 152 -0.13 3.96 -16.97
N ALA A 153 0.53 4.90 -17.66
CA ALA A 153 0.80 6.22 -17.11
C ALA A 153 -0.46 7.08 -17.11
N ARG A 154 -0.77 7.71 -15.97
CA ARG A 154 -1.89 8.67 -15.88
C ARG A 154 -1.48 10.08 -16.29
N GLY A 155 -0.22 10.44 -16.08
CA GLY A 155 0.36 11.74 -16.41
C GLY A 155 1.88 11.63 -16.48
N THR A 156 2.52 12.61 -17.12
CA THR A 156 3.97 12.66 -17.22
C THR A 156 4.48 14.01 -16.75
N GLU A 157 5.38 13.99 -15.78
CA GLU A 157 6.09 15.18 -15.31
C GLU A 157 7.29 15.42 -16.24
N ILE A 158 7.48 16.67 -16.66
CA ILE A 158 8.55 17.08 -17.55
C ILE A 158 9.57 17.88 -16.75
N TYR A 159 10.82 17.44 -16.81
CA TYR A 159 11.94 18.04 -16.10
C TYR A 159 12.98 18.52 -17.09
N ARG A 160 13.60 19.68 -16.80
CA ARG A 160 14.69 20.25 -17.59
C ARG A 160 15.99 20.15 -16.81
N CYS A 161 17.05 19.64 -17.44
CA CYS A 161 18.38 19.65 -16.85
C CYS A 161 18.84 21.08 -16.56
N LYS A 162 19.46 21.29 -15.39
CA LYS A 162 20.01 22.60 -14.99
C LYS A 162 21.40 22.88 -15.58
N GLY A 163 22.04 21.91 -16.23
CA GLY A 163 23.38 22.07 -16.81
C GLY A 163 24.54 21.99 -15.81
N SER A 164 24.40 21.24 -14.72
CA SER A 164 25.43 21.10 -13.67
C SER A 164 26.04 19.69 -13.66
N ASN A 165 27.23 19.57 -14.27
CA ASN A 165 28.30 18.57 -14.05
C ASN A 165 29.41 18.75 -15.13
N GLY A 166 29.92 19.98 -15.29
CA GLY A 166 30.93 20.30 -16.31
C GLY A 166 30.38 20.62 -17.71
N ASP A 167 29.17 20.16 -18.05
CA ASP A 167 28.47 20.50 -19.30
C ASP A 167 27.39 21.57 -19.07
N ALA A 168 27.81 22.84 -19.11
CA ALA A 168 26.92 24.02 -19.04
C ALA A 168 25.90 24.10 -20.21
N ALA A 169 25.95 23.17 -21.17
CA ALA A 169 25.10 23.11 -22.34
C ALA A 169 23.99 22.05 -22.28
N CYS A 170 23.93 21.22 -21.23
CA CYS A 170 22.91 20.17 -21.16
C CYS A 170 21.51 20.78 -20.95
N SER A 171 20.71 20.76 -22.01
CA SER A 171 19.32 21.22 -22.02
C SER A 171 18.32 20.05 -22.18
N HIS A 172 18.78 18.84 -21.88
CA HIS A 172 18.00 17.62 -22.00
C HIS A 172 16.70 17.69 -21.19
N ILE A 173 15.66 17.08 -21.75
CA ILE A 173 14.32 17.01 -21.17
C ILE A 173 14.08 15.60 -20.68
N GLU A 174 13.99 15.47 -19.36
CA GLU A 174 13.70 14.21 -18.71
C GLU A 174 12.18 14.07 -18.54
N ARG A 175 11.65 12.89 -18.93
CA ARG A 175 10.24 12.55 -18.74
C ARG A 175 10.10 11.62 -17.56
N PHE A 176 9.20 11.95 -16.65
CA PHE A 176 8.87 11.11 -15.51
C PHE A 176 7.39 10.72 -15.54
N PRO A 177 7.05 9.64 -16.28
CA PRO A 177 5.70 9.11 -16.31
C PRO A 177 5.31 8.56 -14.93
N ARG A 178 4.10 8.90 -14.48
CA ARG A 178 3.48 8.42 -13.25
C ARG A 178 2.65 7.18 -13.58
N TYR A 179 3.28 6.01 -13.52
CA TYR A 179 2.66 4.73 -13.82
C TYR A 179 1.76 4.25 -12.68
N GLU A 180 0.56 3.80 -13.02
CA GLU A 180 -0.37 3.17 -12.07
C GLU A 180 -0.54 1.66 -12.28
N ASP A 181 -0.03 1.10 -13.38
CA ASP A 181 -0.07 -0.35 -13.64
C ASP A 181 0.95 -1.07 -12.73
N PRO A 182 0.52 -1.97 -11.83
CA PRO A 182 1.42 -2.67 -10.92
C PRO A 182 2.48 -3.52 -11.65
N GLY A 183 2.13 -4.07 -12.81
CA GLY A 183 3.03 -4.89 -13.62
C GLY A 183 4.12 -4.08 -14.32
N THR A 184 3.82 -2.83 -14.70
CA THR A 184 4.82 -1.86 -15.16
C THR A 184 5.72 -1.44 -14.00
N LEU A 185 5.18 -1.25 -12.80
CA LEU A 185 5.96 -0.81 -11.64
C LEU A 185 7.03 -1.82 -11.20
N LEU A 186 6.80 -3.13 -11.41
CA LEU A 186 7.82 -4.19 -11.21
C LEU A 186 9.10 -3.98 -12.05
N GLU A 187 8.96 -3.37 -13.23
CA GLU A 187 10.07 -3.05 -14.14
C GLU A 187 10.60 -1.62 -13.90
N TRP A 188 9.68 -0.67 -13.68
CA TRP A 188 10.02 0.74 -13.50
C TRP A 188 10.80 1.01 -12.21
N ARG A 189 10.45 0.31 -11.12
CA ARG A 189 11.18 0.26 -9.85
C ARG A 189 11.52 1.60 -9.21
N LYS A 190 10.75 2.65 -9.53
CA LYS A 190 10.98 3.98 -8.98
C LYS A 190 9.71 4.82 -8.93
N GLY A 191 9.64 5.76 -8.00
CA GLY A 191 8.43 6.54 -7.80
C GLY A 191 8.35 7.24 -6.45
N ARG A 192 7.13 7.60 -6.07
CA ARG A 192 6.77 8.20 -4.76
C ARG A 192 5.78 7.27 -4.06
N CYS A 193 5.20 7.71 -2.94
CA CYS A 193 4.34 6.86 -2.10
C CYS A 193 3.26 6.09 -2.88
N GLY A 194 2.65 6.72 -3.90
CA GLY A 194 1.70 6.08 -4.80
C GLY A 194 2.24 4.83 -5.50
N GLU A 195 3.35 4.95 -6.22
CA GLU A 195 3.99 3.82 -6.92
C GLU A 195 4.55 2.78 -5.95
N TRP A 196 5.13 3.25 -4.83
CA TRP A 196 5.69 2.39 -3.79
C TRP A 196 4.61 1.49 -3.18
N ALA A 197 3.54 2.06 -2.63
CA ALA A 197 2.47 1.29 -1.99
C ALA A 197 1.75 0.37 -2.99
N ASN A 198 1.55 0.82 -4.22
CA ASN A 198 0.91 0.03 -5.27
C ASN A 198 1.73 -1.24 -5.62
N CYS A 199 3.01 -1.05 -5.93
CA CYS A 199 3.91 -2.17 -6.25
C CYS A 199 4.15 -3.08 -5.04
N PHE A 200 4.34 -2.51 -3.85
CA PHE A 200 4.52 -3.28 -2.62
C PHE A 200 3.29 -4.13 -2.27
N THR A 201 2.07 -3.58 -2.41
CA THR A 201 0.83 -4.35 -2.21
C THR A 201 0.78 -5.56 -3.13
N LEU A 202 1.14 -5.40 -4.41
CA LEU A 202 1.23 -6.52 -5.35
C LEU A 202 2.23 -7.58 -4.87
N CYS A 203 3.42 -7.17 -4.40
CA CYS A 203 4.44 -8.09 -3.89
C CYS A 203 3.95 -8.86 -2.65
N CYS A 204 3.24 -8.22 -1.73
CA CYS A 204 2.61 -8.88 -0.58
C CYS A 204 1.63 -9.97 -1.01
N LEU A 205 0.76 -9.66 -1.98
CA LEU A 205 -0.20 -10.62 -2.55
C LEU A 205 0.51 -11.79 -3.25
N ALA A 206 1.58 -11.49 -3.99
CA ALA A 206 2.37 -12.48 -4.72
C ALA A 206 3.04 -13.48 -3.77
N LEU A 207 3.51 -13.03 -2.60
CA LEU A 207 4.05 -13.88 -1.53
C LEU A 207 2.98 -14.60 -0.68
N GLY A 208 1.69 -14.44 -1.03
CA GLY A 208 0.59 -15.17 -0.40
C GLY A 208 -0.05 -14.53 0.82
N SER A 209 0.34 -13.30 1.17
CA SER A 209 -0.38 -12.55 2.21
C SER A 209 -1.69 -12.00 1.67
N ARG A 210 -2.71 -11.93 2.53
CA ARG A 210 -3.85 -11.04 2.29
C ARG A 210 -3.37 -9.61 2.50
N ALA A 211 -3.65 -8.73 1.55
CA ALA A 211 -3.22 -7.35 1.61
C ALA A 211 -4.33 -6.38 1.22
N ARG A 212 -4.35 -5.21 1.87
CA ARG A 212 -5.18 -4.06 1.55
C ARG A 212 -4.28 -2.90 1.11
N TRP A 213 -4.71 -2.19 0.08
CA TRP A 213 -4.19 -0.87 -0.23
C TRP A 213 -4.97 0.16 0.57
N VAL A 214 -4.27 0.99 1.36
CA VAL A 214 -4.87 1.99 2.23
C VAL A 214 -4.67 3.37 1.64
N TRP A 215 -5.78 4.08 1.50
CA TRP A 215 -5.83 5.46 1.05
C TRP A 215 -6.06 6.41 2.21
N ASN A 216 -5.21 7.43 2.32
CA ASN A 216 -5.46 8.58 3.18
C ASN A 216 -5.80 9.82 2.35
N ALA A 217 -6.86 10.53 2.77
CA ALA A 217 -7.37 11.73 2.10
C ALA A 217 -6.36 12.89 1.99
N GLU A 218 -5.35 12.91 2.85
CA GLU A 218 -4.30 13.93 2.91
C GLU A 218 -3.03 13.51 2.16
N ASP A 219 -3.20 12.89 0.98
CA ASP A 219 -2.13 12.60 0.02
C ASP A 219 -1.03 11.66 0.55
N HIS A 220 -1.46 10.54 1.15
CA HIS A 220 -0.55 9.41 1.44
C HIS A 220 -1.28 8.09 1.27
N VAL A 221 -0.52 7.04 0.98
CA VAL A 221 -1.03 5.69 0.76
C VAL A 221 -0.03 4.68 1.30
N TRP A 222 -0.52 3.53 1.77
CA TRP A 222 0.30 2.46 2.32
C TRP A 222 -0.41 1.12 2.20
N THR A 223 0.10 0.08 2.84
CA THR A 223 -0.43 -1.30 2.77
C THR A 223 -0.82 -1.78 4.17
N GLU A 224 -1.87 -2.57 4.28
CA GLU A 224 -2.10 -3.44 5.44
C GLU A 224 -1.97 -4.90 5.00
N VAL A 225 -1.41 -5.76 5.83
CA VAL A 225 -1.38 -7.22 5.62
C VAL A 225 -2.10 -7.91 6.76
N TYR A 226 -2.84 -9.00 6.49
CA TYR A 226 -3.46 -9.78 7.55
C TYR A 226 -2.45 -10.75 8.16
N SER A 227 -2.18 -10.63 9.46
CA SER A 227 -1.35 -11.59 10.19
C SER A 227 -2.22 -12.72 10.73
N GLU A 228 -1.99 -13.93 10.24
CA GLU A 228 -2.68 -15.12 10.72
C GLU A 228 -2.32 -15.46 12.18
N LYS A 229 -1.14 -15.06 12.64
CA LYS A 229 -0.68 -15.30 14.00
C LYS A 229 -1.26 -14.29 14.98
N LEU A 230 -1.27 -13.01 14.61
CA LEU A 230 -1.85 -11.93 15.43
C LEU A 230 -3.38 -11.84 15.32
N LYS A 231 -3.97 -12.49 14.30
CA LYS A 231 -5.42 -12.47 14.00
C LYS A 231 -5.98 -11.06 13.80
N ARG A 232 -5.19 -10.19 13.17
CA ARG A 232 -5.59 -8.82 12.82
C ARG A 232 -4.83 -8.29 11.61
N TRP A 233 -5.31 -7.17 11.09
CA TRP A 233 -4.60 -6.38 10.09
C TRP A 233 -3.40 -5.66 10.71
N VAL A 234 -2.30 -5.66 9.99
CA VAL A 234 -1.02 -5.09 10.38
C VAL A 234 -0.63 -4.03 9.39
N HIS A 235 -0.34 -2.83 9.89
CA HIS A 235 0.15 -1.71 9.12
C HIS A 235 1.53 -2.00 8.51
N CYS A 236 1.72 -1.67 7.22
CA CYS A 236 2.99 -1.76 6.50
C CYS A 236 3.19 -0.51 5.63
N ASP A 237 4.25 0.26 5.89
CA ASP A 237 4.67 1.36 5.02
C ASP A 237 6.02 1.03 4.38
N SER A 238 5.98 0.72 3.09
CA SER A 238 7.18 0.39 2.31
C SER A 238 8.12 1.57 2.11
N CYS A 239 7.61 2.81 2.10
CA CYS A 239 8.44 4.00 1.93
C CYS A 239 9.32 4.22 3.17
N GLU A 240 8.78 3.88 4.33
CA GLU A 240 9.43 4.07 5.62
C GLU A 240 10.09 2.77 6.15
N GLN A 241 9.88 1.61 5.53
CA GLN A 241 10.30 0.29 6.03
C GLN A 241 9.72 0.00 7.43
N VAL A 242 8.44 0.31 7.58
CA VAL A 242 7.75 0.26 8.86
C VAL A 242 6.75 -0.91 8.88
N PHE A 243 6.83 -1.72 9.93
CA PHE A 243 5.90 -2.82 10.22
C PHE A 243 5.21 -2.57 11.57
N ASP A 244 3.88 -2.66 11.58
CA ASP A 244 3.00 -2.61 12.76
C ASP A 244 3.10 -1.35 13.63
N GLN A 245 3.34 -0.20 13.00
CA GLN A 245 3.45 1.10 13.67
C GLN A 245 2.46 2.12 13.08
N PRO A 246 1.14 1.91 13.24
CA PRO A 246 0.13 2.74 12.59
C PRO A 246 0.14 4.20 13.08
N ARG A 247 0.74 4.52 14.22
CA ARG A 247 0.78 5.89 14.74
C ARG A 247 1.94 6.74 14.19
N THR A 248 2.84 6.17 13.39
CA THR A 248 3.94 6.90 12.74
C THR A 248 3.49 8.20 12.07
N TYR A 249 2.33 8.20 11.42
CA TYR A 249 1.83 9.38 10.72
C TYR A 249 1.34 10.47 11.69
N ALA A 250 0.43 10.12 12.60
CA ALA A 250 -0.23 11.10 13.44
C ALA A 250 0.62 11.56 14.64
N MET A 251 1.49 10.67 15.15
CA MET A 251 2.41 10.97 16.24
C MET A 251 3.76 11.39 15.69
N GLY A 252 4.44 10.52 14.95
CA GLY A 252 5.79 10.76 14.44
C GLY A 252 5.86 11.93 13.47
N TRP A 253 4.99 11.98 12.46
CA TRP A 253 5.00 13.10 11.50
C TRP A 253 4.20 14.30 11.99
N GLY A 254 3.35 14.14 13.02
CA GLY A 254 2.38 15.16 13.42
C GLY A 254 1.29 15.42 12.37
N LYS A 255 1.10 14.48 11.43
CA LYS A 255 0.13 14.62 10.34
C LYS A 255 -1.29 14.56 10.89
N LYS A 256 -2.12 15.55 10.55
CA LYS A 256 -3.55 15.50 10.81
C LYS A 256 -4.28 14.84 9.64
N MET A 257 -5.23 13.94 9.92
CA MET A 257 -5.89 13.12 8.91
C MET A 257 -7.40 13.05 9.12
N SER A 258 -8.16 12.98 8.02
CA SER A 258 -9.64 12.90 8.06
C SER A 258 -10.18 11.50 7.76
N TYR A 259 -9.69 10.87 6.71
CA TYR A 259 -10.13 9.54 6.26
C TYR A 259 -8.90 8.66 5.97
N CYS A 260 -8.92 7.44 6.48
CA CYS A 260 -8.07 6.34 6.04
C CYS A 260 -8.97 5.15 5.66
N LEU A 261 -9.05 4.84 4.37
CA LEU A 261 -9.92 3.79 3.83
C LEU A 261 -9.07 2.66 3.24
N ALA A 262 -9.31 1.43 3.67
CA ALA A 262 -8.58 0.26 3.21
C ALA A 262 -9.40 -0.53 2.19
N PHE A 263 -8.77 -1.00 1.11
CA PHE A 263 -9.42 -1.75 0.03
C PHE A 263 -8.63 -3.01 -0.32
N SER A 264 -9.32 -4.13 -0.55
CA SER A 264 -8.74 -5.41 -1.00
C SER A 264 -9.69 -6.16 -1.94
N SER A 265 -9.30 -7.37 -2.35
CA SER A 265 -10.19 -8.33 -3.01
C SER A 265 -11.41 -8.71 -2.17
N ASP A 266 -11.32 -8.58 -0.84
CA ASP A 266 -12.35 -9.02 0.09
C ASP A 266 -13.34 -7.89 0.44
N GLY A 267 -13.09 -6.66 -0.05
CA GLY A 267 -13.94 -5.51 0.20
C GLY A 267 -13.19 -4.27 0.68
N ALA A 268 -13.88 -3.42 1.45
CA ALA A 268 -13.38 -2.17 2.00
C ALA A 268 -13.69 -2.04 3.50
N GLN A 269 -12.91 -1.22 4.20
CA GLN A 269 -13.11 -0.87 5.61
C GLN A 269 -12.64 0.56 5.90
N ASP A 270 -13.37 1.30 6.74
CA ASP A 270 -12.86 2.54 7.33
C ASP A 270 -11.91 2.19 8.49
N VAL A 271 -10.63 2.40 8.26
CA VAL A 271 -9.54 2.09 9.20
C VAL A 271 -8.99 3.34 9.88
N THR A 272 -9.67 4.50 9.75
CA THR A 272 -9.19 5.79 10.29
C THR A 272 -8.79 5.70 11.76
N ARG A 273 -9.57 4.99 12.58
CA ARG A 273 -9.33 4.82 14.04
C ARG A 273 -8.05 4.05 14.38
N ARG A 274 -7.48 3.29 13.44
CA ARG A 274 -6.19 2.63 13.62
C ARG A 274 -5.05 3.65 13.64
N TYR A 275 -5.14 4.66 12.77
CA TYR A 275 -4.10 5.65 12.49
C TYR A 275 -4.28 6.98 13.21
N VAL A 276 -5.53 7.32 13.55
CA VAL A 276 -5.90 8.56 14.24
C VAL A 276 -6.66 8.21 15.51
N ARG A 277 -6.05 8.49 16.67
CA ARG A 277 -6.59 8.08 17.98
C ARG A 277 -6.91 9.25 18.90
N LYS A 278 -6.51 10.47 18.54
CA LYS A 278 -6.75 11.68 19.33
C LYS A 278 -7.44 12.74 18.50
N GLU A 279 -8.29 13.53 19.15
CA GLU A 279 -9.04 14.61 18.50
C GLU A 279 -8.15 15.67 17.85
N ASP A 280 -6.99 15.98 18.44
CA ASP A 280 -6.04 16.96 17.91
C ASP A 280 -5.32 16.50 16.62
N GLN A 281 -5.37 15.20 16.33
CA GLN A 281 -4.87 14.55 15.12
C GLN A 281 -5.96 14.43 14.03
N CYS A 282 -7.23 14.60 14.38
CA CYS A 282 -8.34 14.50 13.44
C CYS A 282 -8.51 15.79 12.64
N LEU A 283 -8.74 15.63 11.33
CA LEU A 283 -9.31 16.68 10.49
C LEU A 283 -10.83 16.50 10.36
N PRO A 284 -11.60 17.58 10.15
CA PRO A 284 -13.03 17.48 9.88
C PRO A 284 -13.34 16.58 8.68
N ARG A 285 -14.30 15.68 8.87
CA ARG A 285 -14.75 14.74 7.85
C ARG A 285 -15.85 15.35 7.00
N THR A 286 -15.47 16.13 5.99
CA THR A 286 -16.39 16.98 5.19
C THR A 286 -16.63 16.53 3.75
N ARG A 287 -16.02 15.42 3.31
CA ARG A 287 -16.12 14.91 1.93
C ARG A 287 -17.50 14.31 1.58
N GLY A 288 -18.31 13.98 2.57
CA GLY A 288 -19.66 13.41 2.44
C GLY A 288 -20.20 13.01 3.81
N SER A 289 -21.34 12.32 3.85
CA SER A 289 -21.89 11.85 5.14
C SER A 289 -21.32 10.49 5.55
N GLU A 290 -21.29 10.23 6.86
CA GLU A 290 -20.87 8.93 7.40
C GLU A 290 -21.82 7.80 6.95
N GLU A 291 -23.10 8.10 6.78
CA GLU A 291 -24.08 7.16 6.22
C GLU A 291 -23.74 6.79 4.77
N SER A 292 -23.30 7.75 3.97
CA SER A 292 -22.88 7.49 2.59
C SER A 292 -21.63 6.63 2.54
N LEU A 293 -20.65 6.86 3.41
CA LEU A 293 -19.46 6.01 3.50
C LEU A 293 -19.81 4.58 3.93
N LYS A 294 -20.64 4.42 4.96
CA LYS A 294 -21.12 3.10 5.42
C LYS A 294 -21.86 2.35 4.32
N ARG A 295 -22.70 3.05 3.54
CA ARG A 295 -23.40 2.47 2.38
C ARG A 295 -22.39 2.04 1.30
N ALA A 296 -21.41 2.89 0.96
CA ALA A 296 -20.39 2.54 -0.02
C ALA A 296 -19.59 1.30 0.39
N ILE A 297 -19.16 1.23 1.65
CA ILE A 297 -18.43 0.06 2.19
C ILE A 297 -19.27 -1.20 2.09
N ARG A 298 -20.55 -1.15 2.49
CA ARG A 298 -21.47 -2.29 2.35
C ARG A 298 -21.60 -2.75 0.90
N ASP A 299 -21.85 -1.84 -0.02
CA ASP A 299 -22.03 -2.16 -1.44
C ASP A 299 -20.74 -2.75 -2.05
N ILE A 300 -19.57 -2.25 -1.64
CA ILE A 300 -18.27 -2.81 -2.04
C ILE A 300 -18.11 -4.23 -1.48
N ASN A 301 -18.40 -4.45 -0.20
CA ASN A 301 -18.26 -5.76 0.45
C ASN A 301 -19.21 -6.80 -0.18
N ASP A 302 -20.47 -6.43 -0.43
CA ASP A 302 -21.43 -7.33 -1.08
C ASP A 302 -21.02 -7.67 -2.52
N ARG A 303 -20.37 -6.75 -3.23
CA ARG A 303 -19.83 -7.01 -4.58
C ARG A 303 -18.59 -7.91 -4.56
N CYS A 304 -17.69 -7.72 -3.60
CA CYS A 304 -16.39 -8.38 -3.58
C CYS A 304 -16.42 -9.80 -2.97
N ARG A 305 -17.38 -10.10 -2.08
CA ARG A 305 -17.36 -11.32 -1.27
C ARG A 305 -18.16 -12.45 -1.90
N ALA A 306 -17.51 -13.59 -2.08
CA ALA A 306 -18.19 -14.83 -2.46
C ALA A 306 -19.09 -15.32 -1.32
N PRO A 307 -20.26 -15.95 -1.61
CA PRO A 307 -21.15 -16.46 -0.57
C PRO A 307 -20.48 -17.42 0.42
N ALA A 308 -19.51 -18.21 -0.03
CA ALA A 308 -18.78 -19.17 0.80
C ALA A 308 -17.84 -18.50 1.82
N ASP A 309 -17.34 -17.29 1.55
CA ASP A 309 -16.42 -16.56 2.42
C ASP A 309 -17.13 -15.59 3.37
N LYS A 310 -18.40 -15.27 3.09
CA LYS A 310 -19.12 -14.17 3.74
C LYS A 310 -19.15 -14.28 5.27
N ALA A 311 -19.51 -15.44 5.81
CA ALA A 311 -19.60 -15.62 7.27
C ALA A 311 -18.24 -15.46 7.98
N ARG A 312 -17.16 -16.02 7.40
CA ARG A 312 -15.80 -15.89 7.96
C ARG A 312 -15.32 -14.44 7.90
N LEU A 313 -15.56 -13.75 6.78
CA LEU A 313 -15.14 -12.34 6.62
C LEU A 313 -15.95 -11.40 7.53
N GLU A 314 -17.23 -11.69 7.77
CA GLU A 314 -18.05 -10.94 8.73
C GLU A 314 -17.53 -11.10 10.18
N GLU A 315 -17.10 -12.30 10.58
CA GLU A 315 -16.46 -12.52 11.90
C GLU A 315 -15.15 -11.73 12.04
N GLU A 316 -14.33 -11.70 10.98
CA GLU A 316 -13.10 -10.91 10.94
C GLU A 316 -13.38 -9.40 10.98
N ASP A 317 -14.41 -8.92 10.28
CA ASP A 317 -14.83 -7.51 10.32
C ASP A 317 -15.30 -7.11 11.72
N GLU A 318 -16.06 -7.96 12.40
CA GLU A 318 -16.48 -7.72 13.78
C GLU A 318 -15.30 -7.69 14.76
N ALA A 319 -14.30 -8.53 14.54
CA ALA A 319 -13.06 -8.51 15.32
C ALA A 319 -12.27 -7.22 15.09
N GLU A 320 -12.14 -6.78 13.84
CA GLU A 320 -11.52 -5.52 13.48
C GLU A 320 -12.29 -4.32 14.06
N GLU A 321 -13.62 -4.31 14.04
CA GLU A 321 -14.41 -3.23 14.64
C GLU A 321 -14.19 -3.14 16.16
N ARG A 322 -14.08 -4.29 16.85
CA ARG A 322 -13.74 -4.30 18.29
C ARG A 322 -12.34 -3.72 18.56
N GLU A 323 -11.36 -4.06 17.72
CA GLU A 323 -10.01 -3.47 17.77
C GLU A 323 -10.06 -1.94 17.56
N LEU A 324 -10.71 -1.49 16.48
CA LEU A 324 -10.81 -0.08 16.15
C LEU A 324 -11.55 0.74 17.20
N ALA A 325 -12.57 0.15 17.84
CA ALA A 325 -13.29 0.77 18.94
C ALA A 325 -12.45 0.89 20.22
N SER A 326 -11.58 -0.08 20.52
CA SER A 326 -10.75 -0.05 21.73
C SER A 326 -9.75 1.11 21.71
N HIS A 327 -9.26 1.50 20.53
CA HIS A 327 -8.33 2.62 20.37
C HIS A 327 -8.88 3.99 20.80
N LEU A 328 -10.20 4.16 20.85
CA LEU A 328 -10.84 5.39 21.33
C LEU A 328 -10.97 5.44 22.86
N VAL A 329 -10.89 4.28 23.51
CA VAL A 329 -11.08 4.14 24.97
C VAL A 329 -9.73 3.98 25.67
N GLU A 330 -8.80 3.24 25.06
CA GLU A 330 -7.50 2.92 25.64
C GLU A 330 -6.43 3.93 25.22
N SER A 331 -5.95 4.72 26.19
CA SER A 331 -4.75 5.55 26.01
C SER A 331 -3.49 4.69 26.20
N THR A 332 -3.15 3.90 25.20
CA THR A 332 -1.84 3.24 25.14
C THR A 332 -0.79 4.24 24.66
N PRO A 333 0.38 4.37 25.32
CA PRO A 333 1.46 5.22 24.83
C PRO A 333 1.96 4.76 23.45
N ALA A 334 2.49 5.69 22.66
CA ALA A 334 3.15 5.39 21.39
C ALA A 334 4.38 4.50 21.64
N ALA A 335 4.64 3.54 20.74
CA ALA A 335 5.93 2.90 20.75
C ALA A 335 6.98 3.96 20.34
N PRO A 336 8.21 3.96 20.88
CA PRO A 336 9.22 4.96 20.53
C PRO A 336 9.48 5.08 19.01
N ALA A 337 9.37 3.97 18.28
CA ALA A 337 9.52 3.96 16.82
C ALA A 337 8.37 4.70 16.07
N GLU A 338 7.18 4.80 16.67
CA GLU A 338 6.05 5.56 16.11
C GLU A 338 6.16 7.08 16.29
N GLU A 339 7.17 7.54 17.04
CA GLU A 339 7.46 8.97 17.27
C GLU A 339 8.54 9.51 16.31
N LEU A 340 9.07 8.66 15.42
CA LEU A 340 10.09 9.07 14.46
C LEU A 340 9.52 9.98 13.37
N PRO A 341 10.29 11.01 12.94
CA PRO A 341 9.88 11.93 11.89
C PRO A 341 9.89 11.26 10.51
N ARG A 342 9.23 11.90 9.54
CA ARG A 342 9.15 11.40 8.17
C ARG A 342 10.52 11.31 7.49
N GLU A 343 10.86 10.14 6.95
CA GLU A 343 12.09 9.97 6.17
C GLU A 343 11.89 10.37 4.71
N SER A 344 10.83 9.86 4.05
CA SER A 344 10.58 10.08 2.62
C SER A 344 10.16 11.50 2.23
N GLY A 345 10.43 11.89 0.98
CA GLY A 345 10.09 13.22 0.45
C GLY A 345 11.19 14.27 0.64
N SER A 346 11.10 15.38 -0.10
CA SER A 346 12.05 16.50 0.06
C SER A 346 11.85 17.24 1.38
N THR A 347 12.90 17.88 1.87
CA THR A 347 12.85 18.74 3.07
C THR A 347 11.77 19.82 2.93
N ASP A 348 11.77 20.57 1.83
CA ASP A 348 10.76 21.61 1.56
C ASP A 348 9.33 21.07 1.59
N TRP A 349 9.11 19.84 1.10
CA TRP A 349 7.79 19.20 1.10
C TRP A 349 7.37 18.84 2.52
N LYS A 350 8.29 18.29 3.32
CA LYS A 350 8.03 17.94 4.72
C LYS A 350 7.78 19.19 5.55
N GLU A 351 8.59 20.24 5.40
CA GLU A 351 8.43 21.52 6.09
C GLU A 351 7.11 22.21 5.75
N ALA A 352 6.77 22.31 4.45
CA ALA A 352 5.52 22.94 4.00
C ALA A 352 4.27 22.26 4.57
N ARG A 353 4.37 20.99 4.97
CA ARG A 353 3.29 20.19 5.53
C ARG A 353 3.37 20.01 7.05
N GLY A 354 4.41 20.53 7.69
CA GLY A 354 4.67 20.34 9.12
C GLY A 354 4.99 18.89 9.50
N GLU A 355 5.48 18.08 8.56
CA GLU A 355 5.72 16.64 8.73
C GLU A 355 7.16 16.31 9.18
N MET A 356 7.87 17.28 9.75
CA MET A 356 9.26 17.13 10.22
C MET A 356 9.39 16.46 11.60
N GLY A 357 8.27 16.07 12.21
CA GLY A 357 8.20 15.63 13.60
C GLY A 357 8.09 16.80 14.58
N LYS A 358 7.83 16.47 15.86
CA LYS A 358 7.75 17.45 16.95
C LYS A 358 9.09 17.68 17.64
#